data_AF-A0A5K0VE58-F1
#
_entry.id   AF-A0A5K0VE58-F1
#
_cell.length_a   1.000
_cell.length_b   1.000
_cell.length_c   1.000
_cell.angle_alpha   90.00
_cell.angle_beta   90.00
_cell.angle_gamma   90.00
#
_symmetry.space_group_name_H-M   'P 1'
#
loop_
_entity.id
_entity.type
_entity.pdbx_description
1 polymer ?
#
loop_
_entity_poly.entity_id
_entity_poly.type
_entity_poly.pdbx_seq_one_letter_code
_entity_poly.pdbx_strand_id
1 'polypeptide(L)' 'KGTIGMVKEGKQELFNVKEGDIMLIPAGSLILTAATDENENLCVLNLAHTTSIPGRSK' A
#
# COMPACT_ATOMS: atom_id res chain seq x y z
N LYS A 1 -10.23 9.71 2.54
CA LYS A 1 -9.90 9.13 1.20
C LYS A 1 -8.38 9.08 0.96
N GLY A 2 -7.88 8.18 0.11
CA GLY A 2 -6.43 8.16 -0.18
C GLY A 2 -6.08 7.60 -1.56
N THR A 3 -4.80 7.69 -1.89
CA THR A 3 -4.22 7.10 -3.10
C THR A 3 -3.02 6.23 -2.73
N ILE A 4 -2.99 5.00 -3.24
CA ILE A 4 -1.82 4.11 -3.19
C ILE A 4 -1.21 4.06 -4.59
N GLY A 5 0.06 4.46 -4.69
CA GLY A 5 0.88 4.28 -5.87
C GLY A 5 1.74 3.03 -5.75
N MET A 6 1.83 2.23 -6.82
CA MET A 6 2.71 1.07 -6.89
C MET A 6 3.63 1.21 -8.11
N VAL A 7 4.93 1.06 -7.92
CA VAL A 7 5.90 1.08 -9.02
C VAL A 7 6.18 -0.35 -9.48
N LYS A 8 5.85 -0.64 -10.74
CA LYS A 8 6.09 -1.92 -11.40
C LYS A 8 6.77 -1.68 -12.74
N GLU A 9 7.91 -2.34 -12.96
CA GLU A 9 8.65 -2.27 -14.25
C GLU A 9 8.97 -0.83 -14.69
N GLY A 10 9.25 0.06 -13.74
CA GLY A 10 9.53 1.47 -14.01
C GLY A 10 8.30 2.33 -14.33
N LYS A 11 7.09 1.76 -14.29
CA LYS A 11 5.82 2.47 -14.42
C LYS A 11 5.15 2.61 -13.06
N GLN A 12 4.48 3.72 -12.85
CA GLN A 12 3.68 3.95 -11.67
C GLN A 12 2.21 3.68 -11.98
N GLU A 13 1.60 2.81 -11.20
CA GLU A 13 0.16 2.58 -11.19
C GLU A 13 -0.43 3.26 -9.96
N LEU A 14 -1.57 3.95 -10.14
CA LEU A 14 -2.23 4.72 -9.08
C LEU A 14 -3.62 4.14 -8.80
N PHE A 15 -3.91 3.90 -7.52
CA PHE A 15 -5.16 3.36 -7.05
C PHE A 15 -5.76 4.31 -6.02
N ASN A 16 -6.94 4.86 -6.33
CA ASN A 16 -7.72 5.57 -5.32
C ASN A 16 -8.39 4.55 -4.42
N VAL A 17 -8.23 4.73 -3.12
CA VAL A 17 -8.75 3.84 -2.09
C VAL A 17 -9.71 4.58 -1.16
N LYS A 18 -10.74 3.86 -0.73
CA LYS A 18 -11.70 4.26 0.30
C LYS A 18 -11.68 3.27 1.45
N GLU A 19 -12.36 3.62 2.52
CA GLU A 19 -12.53 2.74 3.67
C GLU A 19 -13.13 1.39 3.24
N GLY A 20 -12.54 0.30 3.74
CA GLY A 20 -12.96 -1.06 3.42
C GLY A 20 -12.34 -1.66 2.15
N ASP A 21 -11.62 -0.88 1.34
CA ASP A 21 -10.89 -1.44 0.19
C ASP A 21 -9.73 -2.34 0.65
N ILE A 22 -9.52 -3.44 -0.08
CA ILE A 22 -8.47 -4.42 0.17
C ILE A 22 -7.56 -4.50 -1.05
N MET A 23 -6.25 -4.43 -0.83
CA MET A 23 -5.25 -4.51 -1.88
C MET A 23 -4.20 -5.58 -1.55
N LEU A 24 -3.89 -6.44 -2.52
CA LEU A 24 -2.77 -7.37 -2.44
C LEU A 24 -1.53 -6.71 -3.05
N ILE A 25 -0.47 -6.58 -2.26
CA ILE A 25 0.78 -5.96 -2.68
C ILE A 25 1.87 -7.04 -2.71
N PRO A 26 2.45 -7.37 -3.88
CA PRO A 26 3.51 -8.36 -3.97
C PRO A 26 4.75 -7.97 -3.15
N ALA A 27 5.43 -8.96 -2.56
CA ALA A 27 6.68 -8.71 -1.84
C ALA A 27 7.73 -8.08 -2.77
N GLY A 28 8.46 -7.09 -2.26
CA GLY A 28 9.45 -6.33 -3.03
C GLY A 28 8.89 -5.20 -3.87
N SER A 29 7.57 -4.95 -3.84
CA SER A 29 6.97 -3.78 -4.50
C SER A 29 7.36 -2.49 -3.80
N LEU A 30 7.67 -1.44 -4.57
CA LEU A 30 7.78 -0.09 -4.05
C LEU A 30 6.39 0.55 -4.07
N ILE A 31 5.93 1.00 -2.91
CA ILE A 31 4.62 1.63 -2.74
C ILE A 31 4.75 3.04 -2.15
N LEU A 32 3.84 3.91 -2.57
CA LEU A 32 3.68 5.28 -2.08
C LEU A 32 2.24 5.45 -1.60
N THR A 33 2.04 6.06 -0.44
CA THR A 33 0.70 6.32 0.10
C THR A 33 0.50 7.81 0.28
N ALA A 34 -0.62 8.34 -0.21
CA ALA A 34 -1.01 9.73 -0.03
C ALA A 34 -2.40 9.79 0.64
N ALA A 35 -2.48 10.44 1.80
CA ALA A 35 -3.75 10.91 2.34
C ALA A 35 -4.17 12.13 1.52
N THR A 36 -5.20 11.97 0.70
CA THR A 36 -5.67 13.02 -0.22
C THR A 36 -6.84 13.81 0.36
N ASP A 37 -7.29 13.45 1.56
CA ASP A 37 -8.35 14.12 2.29
C ASP A 37 -7.72 15.07 3.31
N GLU A 38 -8.18 16.32 3.32
CA GLU A 38 -7.67 17.36 4.23
C GLU A 38 -8.24 17.24 5.65
N ASN A 39 -9.37 16.54 5.81
CA ASN A 39 -10.09 16.45 7.08
C ASN A 39 -10.03 15.04 7.70
N GLU A 40 -9.56 14.05 6.96
CA GLU A 40 -9.53 12.65 7.39
C GLU A 40 -8.14 12.04 7.24
N ASN A 41 -7.70 11.34 8.28
CA ASN A 41 -6.47 10.56 8.22
C ASN A 41 -6.67 9.29 7.38
N LEU A 42 -5.65 8.92 6.60
CA LEU A 42 -5.57 7.61 5.96
C LEU A 42 -4.97 6.59 6.94
N CYS A 43 -5.80 5.68 7.45
CA CYS A 43 -5.36 4.56 8.27
C CYS A 43 -5.33 3.27 7.44
N VAL A 44 -4.19 2.57 7.43
CA VAL A 44 -4.00 1.32 6.67
C VAL A 44 -3.52 0.23 7.61
N LEU A 45 -4.25 -0.90 7.62
CA LEU A 45 -3.81 -2.12 8.29
C LEU A 45 -3.01 -2.97 7.29
N ASN A 46 -1.76 -3.27 7.63
CA ASN A 46 -0.91 -4.11 6.80
C ASN A 46 -0.78 -5.51 7.41
N LEU A 47 -1.21 -6.53 6.67
CA LEU A 47 -0.93 -7.92 7.00
C LEU A 47 0.24 -8.41 6.13
N ALA A 48 1.42 -8.52 6.73
CA ALA A 48 2.63 -8.93 6.02
C ALA A 48 2.86 -10.43 6.12
N HIS A 49 2.94 -11.12 4.98
CA HIS A 49 3.47 -12.48 4.90
C HIS A 49 4.93 -12.43 4.45
N THR A 50 5.83 -12.87 5.33
CA THR A 50 7.28 -12.78 5.14
C THR A 50 7.80 -13.89 4.23
N THR A 51 8.52 -13.54 3.17
CA THR A 51 8.99 -14.50 2.15
C THR A 51 10.37 -15.08 2.41
N SER A 52 11.25 -14.36 3.12
CA SER A 52 12.65 -14.77 3.34
C SER A 52 12.91 -15.34 4.74
N ILE A 53 12.46 -14.63 5.78
CA ILE A 53 12.60 -15.04 7.18
C ILE A 53 11.21 -15.00 7.82
N PRO A 54 10.65 -16.15 8.24
CA PRO A 54 9.35 -16.21 8.89
C PRO A 54 9.24 -15.22 10.06
N GLY A 55 8.21 -14.37 10.03
CA GLY A 55 7.89 -13.43 11.10
C GLY A 55 8.76 -12.16 11.15
N ARG A 56 9.71 -11.98 10.23
CA ARG A 56 10.53 -10.76 10.14
C ARG A 56 10.21 -9.93 8.88
N SER A 57 9.59 -8.77 9.07
CA SER A 57 9.47 -7.70 8.07
C SER A 57 10.37 -6.52 8.45
N LYS A 58 10.82 -5.75 7.45
CA LYS A 58 11.44 -4.43 7.66
C LYS A 58 10.39 -3.34 7.68
#